data_AF-A0A3D4AVU3-F1
#
_entry.id   AF-A0A3D4AVU3-F1
#
_cell.length_a   1.000
_cell.length_b   1.000
_cell.length_c   1.000
_cell.angle_alpha   90.00
_cell.angle_beta   90.00
_cell.angle_gamma   90.00
#
_symmetry.space_group_name_H-M   'P 1'
#
loop_
_entity.id
_entity.type
_entity.pdbx_description
1 polymer ?
#
loop_
_entity_poly.entity_id
_entity_poly.type
_entity_poly.pdbx_seq_one_letter_code
_entity_poly.pdbx_strand_id
1 'polypeptide(L)' 'QIGAQYMLYGNLSSIVKSNADKADVYYKFTMRLMDMQSGLVEWADETEIRKTREKSTFGW' A
#
# COMPACT_ATOMS: atom_id res chain seq x y z
N GLN A 1 -0.91 -23.68 24.08
CA GLN A 1 -0.82 -22.32 23.52
C GLN A 1 -0.86 -22.46 22.01
N ILE A 2 -1.90 -21.96 21.33
CA ILE A 2 -2.00 -22.02 19.88
C ILE A 2 -1.24 -20.79 19.37
N GLY A 3 -0.04 -20.99 18.82
CA GLY A 3 0.79 -19.91 18.27
C GLY A 3 0.28 -19.44 16.91
N ALA A 4 0.69 -18.24 16.47
CA ALA A 4 0.43 -17.79 15.11
C ALA A 4 1.08 -18.75 14.11
N GLN A 5 0.30 -19.25 13.15
CA GLN A 5 0.79 -20.15 12.08
C GLN A 5 1.38 -19.36 10.92
N TYR A 6 0.85 -18.15 10.67
CA TYR A 6 1.30 -17.28 9.60
C TYR A 6 1.63 -15.89 10.13
N MET A 7 2.66 -15.27 9.55
CA MET A 7 3.09 -13.91 9.80
C MET A 7 2.91 -13.06 8.54
N LEU A 8 2.10 -12.01 8.62
CA LEU A 8 1.94 -11.02 7.55
C LEU A 8 2.85 -9.83 7.83
N TYR A 9 3.73 -9.49 6.89
CA TYR A 9 4.66 -8.37 7.00
C TYR A 9 4.86 -7.68 5.64
N GLY A 10 5.19 -6.40 5.66
CA GLY A 10 5.21 -5.62 4.43
C GLY A 10 5.62 -4.17 4.62
N ASN A 11 5.72 -3.45 3.51
CA ASN A 11 6.04 -2.03 3.49
C ASN A 11 4.88 -1.26 2.86
N LEU A 12 4.56 -0.11 3.48
CA LEU A 12 3.62 0.86 2.95
C LEU A 12 4.37 2.16 2.70
N SER A 13 4.39 2.61 1.44
CA SER A 13 4.96 3.90 1.05
C SER A 13 3.94 4.76 0.34
N SER A 14 3.95 6.07 0.63
CA SER A 14 3.13 7.07 -0.04
C SER A 14 4.01 8.12 -0.71
N ILE A 15 3.77 8.38 -1.99
CA ILE A 15 4.45 9.41 -2.77
C ILE A 15 3.40 10.44 -3.17
N VAL A 16 3.51 11.63 -2.60
CA VAL A 16 2.64 12.76 -2.94
C VAL A 16 3.34 13.63 -3.97
N LYS A 17 2.70 13.84 -5.13
CA LYS A 17 3.10 14.80 -6.16
C LYS A 17 2.06 15.91 -6.22
N SER A 18 2.43 17.13 -5.83
CA SER A 18 1.54 18.30 -5.90
C SER A 18 2.06 19.32 -6.91
N ASN A 19 1.23 19.64 -7.91
CA ASN A 19 1.35 20.84 -8.75
C ASN A 19 0.23 21.82 -8.36
N ALA A 20 0.34 23.10 -8.78
CA ALA A 20 -0.54 24.21 -8.36
C ALA A 20 -2.05 23.85 -8.26
N ASP A 21 -2.54 23.03 -9.20
CA ASP A 21 -3.96 22.70 -9.35
C ASP A 21 -4.29 21.20 -9.14
N LYS A 22 -3.27 20.32 -9.03
CA LYS A 22 -3.45 18.86 -8.96
C LYS A 22 -2.56 18.23 -7.89
N ALA A 23 -3.17 17.43 -7.02
CA ALA A 23 -2.45 16.56 -6.10
C ALA A 23 -2.65 15.10 -6.54
N ASP A 24 -1.57 14.46 -6.97
CA ASP A 24 -1.50 13.02 -7.23
C ASP A 24 -0.87 12.34 -6.02
N VAL A 25 -1.58 11.40 -5.42
CA VAL A 25 -1.08 10.57 -4.32
C VAL A 25 -0.94 9.14 -4.81
N TYR A 26 0.28 8.62 -4.77
CA TYR A 26 0.59 7.23 -5.07
C TYR A 26 0.79 6.48 -3.77
N TYR A 27 0.09 5.36 -3.60
CA TYR A 27 0.33 4.42 -2.53
C TYR A 27 0.90 3.14 -3.13
N LYS A 28 2.03 2.67 -2.60
CA LYS A 28 2.63 1.40 -2.97
C LYS A 28 2.67 0.50 -1.74
N PHE A 29 1.94 -0.61 -1.85
CA PHE A 29 1.82 -1.63 -0.82
C PHE A 29 2.58 -2.86 -1.28
N THR A 30 3.51 -3.34 -0.46
CA THR A 30 4.19 -4.62 -0.68
C THR A 30 3.92 -5.49 0.54
N MET A 31 3.22 -6.60 0.37
CA MET A 31 2.80 -7.48 1.47
C MET A 31 3.30 -8.90 1.24
N ARG A 32 3.70 -9.58 2.32
CA ARG A 32 4.19 -10.95 2.31
C ARG A 32 3.62 -11.73 3.48
N LEU A 33 3.15 -12.94 3.20
CA LEU A 33 2.69 -13.91 4.18
C LEU A 33 3.72 -15.02 4.30
N MET A 34 4.24 -15.23 5.50
CA MET A 34 5.18 -16.30 5.82
C MET A 34 4.52 -17.33 6.73
N ASP A 35 4.70 -18.60 6.40
CA ASP A 35 4.41 -19.69 7.32
C ASP A 35 5.52 -19.77 8.38
N MET A 36 5.14 -19.67 9.65
CA MET A 36 6.09 -19.61 10.77
C MET A 36 6.69 -20.98 11.11
N GLN A 37 6.08 -22.06 10.63
CA GLN A 37 6.51 -23.43 10.87
C GLN A 37 7.55 -23.88 9.84
N SER A 38 7.36 -23.52 8.57
CA SER A 38 8.32 -23.81 7.48
C SER A 38 9.34 -22.69 7.26
N GLY A 39 9.01 -21.45 7.65
CA GLY A 39 9.80 -20.25 7.35
C GLY A 39 9.69 -19.78 5.90
N LEU A 40 8.78 -20.36 5.11
CA LEU A 40 8.62 -20.05 3.70
C LEU A 40 7.59 -18.93 3.49
N VAL A 41 7.78 -18.14 2.42
CA VAL A 41 6.80 -17.15 1.98
C VAL A 41 5.75 -17.86 1.13
N GLU A 42 4.53 -17.94 1.65
CA GLU A 42 3.40 -18.59 0.99
C GLU A 42 2.69 -17.63 0.03
N TRP A 43 2.77 -16.32 0.27
CA TRP A 43 2.16 -15.32 -0.60
C TRP A 43 2.94 -14.01 -0.56
N ALA A 44 3.07 -13.38 -1.72
CA ALA A 44 3.66 -12.05 -1.84
C ALA A 44 2.95 -11.30 -2.97
N ASP A 45 2.55 -10.07 -2.70
CA ASP A 45 1.92 -9.21 -3.71
C ASP A 45 2.33 -7.75 -3.53
N GLU A 46 2.28 -7.03 -4.64
CA GLU A 46 2.56 -5.61 -4.72
C GLU A 46 1.42 -4.89 -5.44
N THR A 47 0.80 -3.93 -4.76
CA THR A 47 -0.29 -3.16 -5.32
C THR A 47 0.03 -1.68 -5.31
N GLU A 48 -0.19 -1.03 -6.45
CA GLU A 48 -0.07 0.41 -6.62
C GLU A 48 -1.46 1.03 -6.77
N ILE A 49 -1.77 2.00 -5.90
CA ILE A 49 -3.04 2.72 -5.91
C ILE A 49 -2.75 4.20 -6.15
N ARG A 50 -3.27 4.74 -7.26
CA ARG A 50 -3.20 6.17 -7.57
C ARG A 50 -4.51 6.87 -7.17
N LYS A 51 -4.41 7.88 -6.33
CA LYS A 51 -5.48 8.84 -6.05
C LYS A 51 -5.15 10.19 -6.68
N THR A 52 -5.95 10.58 -7.66
CA THR A 52 -5.88 11.93 -8.26
C THR A 52 -6.93 12.80 -7.60
N ARG A 53 -6.51 13.91 -6.96
CA ARG A 53 -7.43 14.95 -6.48
C ARG A 53 -7.31 16.16 -7.40
N GLU A 54 -8.33 16.40 -8.20
CA GLU A 54 -8.49 17.66 -8.93
C GLU A 54 -9.14 18.68 -8.00
N LYS A 55 -8.53 19.86 -7.83
CA LYS A 55 -9.21 20.98 -7.20
C LYS A 55 -10.32 21.43 -8.14
N SER A 56 -11.55 21.03 -7.86
CA SER A 56 -12.74 21.58 -8.50
C SER A 56 -12.84 23.07 -8.15
N THR A 57 -12.39 23.96 -9.04
CA THR A 57 -12.77 25.37 -9.05
C THR A 57 -14.21 25.45 -9.55
N PHE A 58 -15.16 25.01 -8.73
CA PHE A 58 -16.57 25.32 -8.98
C PHE A 58 -16.79 26.73 -8.42
N GLY A 59 -16.89 27.69 -9.34
CA GLY A 59 -17.14 29.08 -9.00
C GLY A 59 -18.54 29.29 -8.45
N TRP A 60 -18.64 30.18 -7.47
CA TRP A 60 -19.58 31.29 -7.32
C TRP A 60 -18.97 32.29 -6.34
#